data_AF-A0AAW3K0T1-F1
#
_entry.id   AF-A0AAW3K0T1-F1
#
_cell.length_a   1.000
_cell.length_b   1.000
_cell.length_c   1.000
_cell.angle_alpha   90.00
_cell.angle_beta   90.00
_cell.angle_gamma   90.00
#
_symmetry.space_group_name_H-M   'P 1'
#
loop_
_entity.id
_entity.type
_entity.pdbx_description
1 polymer ?
#
loop_
_entity_poly.entity_id
_entity_poly.type
_entity_poly.pdbx_seq_one_letter_code
_entity_poly.pdbx_strand_id
1 'polypeptide(L)'
;MKIYEMIFHKGNYEQNQSFYAVNNKATREHFLDQIRLELDVELNDFKLSCTSDNNADLLSLFKEVHHESFLHVNAMADEFIQNSKATFDQFICLNVEEHDVLDI
;
A
#
# COMPACT_ATOMS: atom_id res chain seq x y z
N MET A 1 23.80 6.39 9.71
CA MET A 1 22.66 5.59 10.26
C MET A 1 21.93 4.88 9.11
N LYS A 2 21.26 3.73 9.31
CA LYS A 2 20.44 3.08 8.26
C LYS A 2 18.95 3.40 8.44
N ILE A 3 18.23 3.61 7.35
CA ILE A 3 16.77 3.71 7.31
C ILE A 3 16.21 2.78 6.24
N TYR A 4 15.03 2.21 6.51
CA TYR A 4 14.37 1.27 5.62
C TYR A 4 13.11 1.90 5.07
N GLU A 5 13.03 2.03 3.76
CA GLU A 5 11.84 2.49 3.07
C GLU A 5 11.02 1.28 2.65
N MET A 6 9.81 1.14 3.20
CA MET A 6 8.86 0.13 2.74
C MET A 6 7.96 0.76 1.70
N ILE A 7 7.84 0.12 0.55
CA ILE A 7 7.13 0.64 -0.61
C ILE A 7 6.08 -0.38 -1.05
N PHE A 8 4.90 0.11 -1.37
CA PHE A 8 3.83 -0.62 -2.04
C PHE A 8 3.55 0.07 -3.36
N HIS A 9 3.83 -0.61 -4.46
CA HIS A 9 3.41 -0.17 -5.78
C HIS A 9 1.98 -0.69 -6.04
N LYS A 10 1.03 0.23 -6.25
CA LYS A 10 -0.37 -0.04 -6.61
C LYS A 10 -0.59 -0.12 -8.12
N GLY A 11 0.44 0.18 -8.90
CA GLY A 11 0.42 0.21 -10.36
C GLY A 11 1.61 1.01 -10.90
N ASN A 12 1.52 1.47 -12.15
CA ASN A 12 2.63 2.15 -12.83
C ASN A 12 3.09 3.46 -12.17
N TYR A 13 2.18 4.19 -11.50
CA TYR A 13 2.44 5.55 -11.02
C TYR A 13 2.01 5.78 -9.56
N GLU A 14 1.30 4.82 -8.98
CA GLU A 14 0.75 4.95 -7.64
C GLU A 14 1.56 4.08 -6.68
N GLN A 15 2.05 4.71 -5.61
CA GLN A 15 2.76 4.00 -4.56
C GLN A 15 2.48 4.60 -3.18
N ASN A 16 2.55 3.74 -2.17
CA ASN A 16 2.56 4.13 -0.77
C ASN A 16 3.93 3.80 -0.20
N GLN A 17 4.52 4.74 0.53
CA GLN A 17 5.84 4.55 1.11
C GLN A 17 5.88 5.01 2.56
N SER A 18 6.68 4.32 3.37
CA SER A 18 6.88 4.66 4.78
C SER A 18 8.30 4.28 5.21
N PHE A 19 8.87 5.11 6.09
CA PHE A 19 10.23 4.93 6.56
C PHE A 19 10.26 4.34 7.97
N TYR A 20 11.14 3.38 8.18
CA TYR A 20 11.32 2.67 9.44
C TYR A 20 12.79 2.65 9.83
N ALA A 21 13.07 2.77 11.13
CA ALA A 21 14.42 2.62 11.67
C ALA A 21 14.91 1.16 11.66
N VAL A 22 13.98 0.19 11.58
CA VAL A 22 14.27 -1.25 11.58
C VAL A 22 13.39 -1.98 10.57
N ASN A 23 13.97 -2.92 9.82
CA ASN A 23 13.25 -3.87 8.97
C ASN A 23 13.11 -5.21 9.73
N ASN A 24 11.92 -5.48 10.28
CA ASN A 24 11.61 -6.74 10.94
C ASN A 24 10.15 -7.13 10.68
N LYS A 25 9.70 -8.24 11.27
CA LYS A 25 8.31 -8.73 11.11
C LYS A 25 7.28 -7.68 11.53
N ALA A 26 7.45 -7.08 12.69
CA ALA A 26 6.49 -6.14 13.28
C ALA A 26 6.38 -4.84 12.46
N THR A 27 7.49 -4.31 11.94
CA THR A 27 7.44 -3.10 11.10
C THR A 27 6.79 -3.38 9.75
N ARG A 28 6.97 -4.58 9.19
CA ARG A 28 6.30 -5.01 7.95
C ARG A 28 4.80 -5.25 8.15
N GLU A 29 4.40 -5.87 9.25
CA GLU A 29 2.99 -6.02 9.64
C GLU A 29 2.32 -4.64 9.81
N HIS A 30 2.98 -3.74 10.53
CA HIS A 30 2.50 -2.37 10.69
C HIS A 30 2.33 -1.64 9.35
N PHE A 31 3.28 -1.79 8.42
CA PHE A 31 3.18 -1.17 7.10
C PHE A 31 1.98 -1.67 6.30
N LEU A 32 1.71 -2.99 6.33
CA LEU A 32 0.52 -3.56 5.69
C LEU A 32 -0.78 -3.03 6.30
N ASP A 33 -0.83 -2.87 7.62
CA ASP A 33 -2.00 -2.31 8.30
C ASP A 33 -2.22 -0.83 7.94
N GLN A 34 -1.15 -0.05 7.78
CA GLN A 34 -1.25 1.32 7.27
C GLN A 34 -1.81 1.37 5.84
N ILE A 35 -1.31 0.51 4.93
CA ILE A 35 -1.83 0.45 3.56
C ILE A 35 -3.33 0.12 3.55
N ARG A 36 -3.77 -0.87 4.34
CA ARG A 36 -5.18 -1.24 4.45
C ARG A 36 -6.03 -0.08 4.96
N LEU A 37 -5.55 0.63 5.97
CA LEU A 37 -6.23 1.80 6.50
C LEU A 37 -6.32 2.92 5.45
N GLU A 38 -5.25 3.19 4.71
CA GLU A 38 -5.22 4.20 3.64
C GLU A 38 -6.23 3.85 2.53
N LEU A 39 -6.31 2.59 2.10
CA LEU A 39 -7.32 2.14 1.14
C LEU A 39 -8.75 2.41 1.64
N ASP A 40 -9.04 2.12 2.91
CA ASP A 40 -10.36 2.39 3.51
C ASP A 40 -10.67 3.89 3.59
N VAL A 41 -9.66 4.72 3.91
CA VAL A 41 -9.78 6.18 3.91
C VAL A 41 -10.06 6.69 2.50
N GLU A 42 -9.32 6.25 1.49
CA GLU A 42 -9.51 6.61 0.07
C GLU A 42 -10.96 6.35 -0.38
N LEU A 43 -11.52 5.18 -0.05
CA LEU A 43 -12.92 4.85 -0.36
C LEU A 43 -13.92 5.73 0.39
N ASN A 44 -13.66 6.04 1.66
CA ASN A 44 -14.57 6.87 2.44
C ASN A 44 -14.55 8.34 1.99
N ASP A 45 -13.37 8.88 1.68
CA ASP A 45 -13.22 10.22 1.12
C ASP A 45 -13.89 10.33 -0.25
N PHE A 46 -13.79 9.28 -1.07
CA PHE A 46 -14.52 9.22 -2.33
C PHE A 46 -16.04 9.25 -2.12
N LYS A 47 -16.58 8.45 -1.19
CA LYS A 47 -18.03 8.47 -0.87
C LYS A 47 -18.52 9.85 -0.43
N LEU A 48 -17.71 10.60 0.32
CA LEU A 48 -18.07 11.93 0.81
C LEU A 48 -18.01 13.00 -0.29
N SER A 49 -17.04 12.88 -1.21
CA SER A 49 -16.81 13.86 -2.28
C SER A 49 -17.67 13.62 -3.52
N CYS A 50 -18.15 12.40 -3.74
CA CYS A 50 -18.96 12.07 -4.90
C CYS A 50 -20.37 12.69 -4.75
N THR A 51 -20.61 13.82 -5.42
CA THR A 51 -21.84 14.64 -5.32
C THR A 51 -22.58 14.82 -6.65
N SER A 52 -22.21 14.09 -7.71
CA SER A 52 -22.76 14.24 -9.06
C SER A 52 -23.89 13.26 -9.41
N ASP A 53 -24.66 13.55 -10.47
CA ASP A 53 -25.81 12.75 -10.89
C ASP A 53 -25.46 11.36 -11.49
N ASN A 54 -24.20 11.13 -11.89
CA ASN A 54 -23.68 9.82 -12.37
C ASN A 54 -22.99 9.01 -11.24
N ASN A 55 -23.36 9.26 -9.99
CA ASN A 55 -22.67 8.79 -8.79
C ASN A 55 -22.57 7.27 -8.64
N ALA A 56 -23.65 6.56 -9.00
CA ALA A 56 -23.81 5.16 -8.65
C ALA A 56 -22.78 4.28 -9.37
N ASP A 57 -22.55 4.53 -10.65
CA ASP A 57 -21.61 3.75 -11.46
C ASP A 57 -20.16 4.04 -11.06
N LEU A 58 -19.82 5.31 -10.82
CA LEU A 58 -18.49 5.70 -10.36
C LEU A 58 -18.17 5.15 -8.97
N LEU A 59 -19.13 5.21 -8.05
CA LEU A 59 -18.98 4.61 -6.72
C LEU A 59 -18.89 3.08 -6.79
N SER A 60 -19.63 2.44 -7.68
CA SER A 60 -19.51 1.00 -7.89
C SER A 60 -18.13 0.62 -8.41
N LEU A 61 -17.63 1.34 -9.42
CA LEU A 61 -16.29 1.13 -9.95
C LEU A 61 -15.22 1.33 -8.87
N PHE A 62 -15.31 2.39 -8.08
CA PHE A 62 -14.34 2.67 -7.02
C PHE A 62 -14.34 1.60 -5.92
N LYS A 63 -15.51 1.00 -5.61
CA LYS A 63 -15.60 -0.13 -4.69
C LYS A 63 -14.92 -1.39 -5.23
N GLU A 64 -15.05 -1.66 -6.52
CA GLU A 64 -14.36 -2.80 -7.15
C GLU A 64 -12.84 -2.60 -7.11
N VAL A 65 -12.35 -1.39 -7.44
CA VAL A 65 -10.92 -1.04 -7.36
C VAL A 65 -10.39 -1.15 -5.92
N HIS A 66 -11.15 -0.67 -4.94
CA HIS A 66 -10.82 -0.83 -3.51
C HIS A 66 -10.72 -2.31 -3.12
N HIS A 67 -11.70 -3.13 -3.54
CA HIS A 67 -11.72 -4.56 -3.25
C HIS A 67 -10.51 -5.28 -3.85
N GLU A 68 -10.22 -5.02 -5.13
CA GLU A 68 -9.08 -5.57 -5.84
C GLU A 68 -7.74 -5.19 -5.18
N SER A 69 -7.60 -3.92 -4.78
CA SER A 69 -6.41 -3.43 -4.06
C SER A 69 -6.19 -4.17 -2.74
N PHE A 70 -7.26 -4.43 -1.98
CA PHE A 70 -7.20 -5.23 -0.76
C PHE A 70 -6.80 -6.68 -1.02
N LEU A 71 -7.29 -7.29 -2.11
CA LEU A 71 -6.92 -8.64 -2.50
C LEU A 71 -5.42 -8.72 -2.81
N HIS A 72 -4.87 -7.76 -3.54
CA HIS A 72 -3.44 -7.71 -3.85
C HIS A 72 -2.58 -7.63 -2.60
N VAL A 73 -2.90 -6.71 -1.68
CA VAL A 73 -2.18 -6.55 -0.41
C VAL A 73 -2.23 -7.84 0.42
N ASN A 74 -3.41 -8.46 0.51
CA ASN A 74 -3.58 -9.69 1.30
C ASN A 74 -2.87 -10.90 0.67
N ALA A 75 -2.88 -11.01 -0.66
CA ALA A 75 -2.19 -12.08 -1.38
C ALA A 75 -0.67 -12.00 -1.18
N MET A 76 -0.12 -10.79 -1.06
CA MET A 76 1.31 -10.54 -0.89
C MET A 76 1.77 -10.48 0.58
N ALA A 77 0.84 -10.34 1.53
CA ALA A 77 1.15 -10.02 2.93
C ALA A 77 2.13 -11.01 3.58
N ASP A 78 1.84 -12.31 3.50
CA ASP A 78 2.65 -13.34 4.16
C ASP A 78 4.06 -13.40 3.56
N GLU A 79 4.17 -13.32 2.24
CA GLU A 79 5.47 -13.33 1.55
C GLU A 79 6.29 -12.09 1.93
N PHE A 80 5.66 -10.90 1.95
CA PHE A 80 6.33 -9.66 2.33
C PHE A 80 6.80 -9.70 3.78
N ILE A 81 5.95 -10.17 4.70
CA ILE A 81 6.28 -10.31 6.13
C ILE A 81 7.43 -11.29 6.36
N GLN A 82 7.63 -12.29 5.51
CA GLN A 82 8.77 -13.22 5.64
C GLN A 82 10.01 -12.67 4.94
N ASN A 83 9.88 -12.22 3.69
CA ASN A 83 10.99 -12.02 2.77
C ASN A 83 11.34 -10.54 2.52
N SER A 84 10.58 -9.59 3.08
CA SER A 84 10.70 -8.14 2.83
C SER A 84 10.45 -7.74 1.37
N LYS A 85 9.93 -8.67 0.57
CA LYS A 85 9.52 -8.46 -0.80
C LYS A 85 8.39 -9.42 -1.14
N ALA A 86 7.43 -8.96 -1.92
CA ALA A 86 6.39 -9.77 -2.52
C ALA A 86 5.98 -9.14 -3.86
N THR A 87 5.52 -9.95 -4.80
CA THR A 87 5.15 -9.46 -6.13
C THR A 87 3.87 -10.14 -6.58
N PHE A 88 2.84 -9.34 -6.85
CA PHE A 88 1.58 -9.81 -7.39
C PHE A 88 1.64 -9.83 -8.92
N ASP A 89 2.09 -8.73 -9.53
CA ASP A 89 2.37 -8.63 -10.96
C ASP A 89 3.57 -7.70 -11.24
N GLN A 90 3.80 -7.33 -12.50
CA GLN A 90 4.91 -6.45 -12.90
C GLN A 90 4.86 -5.03 -12.28
N PHE A 91 3.69 -4.55 -11.90
CA PHE A 91 3.43 -3.18 -11.43
C PHE A 91 2.86 -3.13 -10.01
N ILE A 92 2.52 -4.29 -9.44
CA ILE A 92 1.92 -4.44 -8.12
C ILE A 92 2.85 -5.30 -7.26
N CYS A 93 3.59 -4.64 -6.38
CA CYS A 93 4.56 -5.31 -5.53
C CYS A 93 4.80 -4.56 -4.22
N LEU A 94 5.33 -5.30 -3.25
CA LEU A 94 5.82 -4.78 -1.98
C LEU A 94 7.32 -5.03 -1.90
N ASN A 95 8.09 -4.04 -1.46
CA ASN A 95 9.54 -4.16 -1.26
C ASN A 95 10.02 -3.28 -0.11
N VAL A 96 11.21 -3.61 0.38
CA VAL A 96 11.96 -2.78 1.32
C VAL A 96 13.25 -2.35 0.65
N GLU A 97 13.49 -1.03 0.61
CA GLU A 97 14.74 -0.43 0.21
C GLU A 97 15.54 0.02 1.43
N GLU A 98 16.85 -0.19 1.41
CA GLU A 98 17.76 0.21 2.48
C GLU A 98 18.53 1.45 2.04
N HIS A 99 18.52 2.47 2.90
CA HIS A 99 19.19 3.75 2.64
C HIS A 99 20.21 4.06 3.74
N ASP A 100 21.42 4.41 3.32
CA ASP A 100 22.46 4.94 4.21
C ASP A 100 22.24 6.44 4.41
N VAL A 101 21.93 6.83 5.64
CA VAL A 101 21.86 8.24 6.06
C VAL A 101 23.27 8.67 6.45
N LEU A 102 23.84 9.58 5.66
CA LEU A 102 25.09 10.26 5.98
C LEU A 102 24.87 11.13 7.23
N ASP A 103 25.66 10.89 8.28
CA ASP A 103 25.73 11.79 9.43
C ASP A 103 26.47 13.05 8.97
N ILE A 104 25.75 14.17 8.87
CA ILE A 104 26.31 15.50 8.56
C ILE A 104 26.75 16.17 9.86
#